data_AF-A0A519CW34-F1
#
_entry.id   AF-A0A519CW34-F1
#
_cell.length_a   1.000
_cell.length_b   1.000
_cell.length_c   1.000
_cell.angle_alpha   90.00
_cell.angle_beta   90.00
_cell.angle_gamma   90.00
#
_symmetry.space_group_name_H-M   'P 1'
#
loop_
_entity.id
_entity.type
_entity.pdbx_description
1 polymer ?
#
loop_
_entity_poly.entity_id
_entity_poly.type
_entity_poly.pdbx_seq_one_letter_code
_entity_poly.pdbx_strand_id
1 'polypeptide(L)'
;MKQQVRSIDIFPTIFEIIESNTSPLGHGKSFLPLIYDETFEELPAFLEGAVNAPRFGSTDIIGIRTSNFKYFRYKSDITKIHLYDLKNDPLEEKNIAKNNLSIVKTMEDMLLKLQNDRGFEYKKTQQILDIDEEKRIEEELRKLGYM
;
A
#
# COMPACT_ATOMS: atom_id res chain seq x y z
N MET A 1 -3.98 4.74 -16.95
CA MET A 1 -4.02 3.26 -17.00
C MET A 1 -5.43 2.83 -17.37
N LYS A 2 -5.61 1.77 -18.18
CA LYS A 2 -6.95 1.23 -18.47
C LYS A 2 -7.51 0.40 -17.32
N GLN A 3 -6.66 -0.42 -16.68
CA GLN A 3 -7.05 -1.30 -15.59
C GLN A 3 -5.85 -1.57 -14.67
N GLN A 4 -6.07 -1.59 -13.36
CA GLN A 4 -5.08 -1.99 -12.37
C GLN A 4 -5.19 -3.48 -12.06
N VAL A 5 -4.03 -4.15 -11.95
CA VAL A 5 -3.86 -5.50 -11.38
C VAL A 5 -2.83 -5.43 -10.24
N ARG A 6 -2.87 -6.37 -9.30
CA ARG A 6 -2.03 -6.36 -8.09
C ARG A 6 -1.05 -7.54 -8.12
N SER A 7 0.10 -7.40 -7.46
CA SER A 7 1.07 -8.50 -7.40
C SER A 7 0.48 -9.79 -6.81
N ILE A 8 -0.46 -9.67 -5.86
CA ILE A 8 -1.16 -10.81 -5.24
C ILE A 8 -2.10 -11.55 -6.22
N ASP A 9 -2.43 -10.94 -7.36
CA ASP A 9 -3.30 -11.52 -8.37
C ASP A 9 -2.53 -12.44 -9.35
N ILE A 10 -1.20 -12.39 -9.37
CA ILE A 10 -0.36 -13.19 -10.28
C ILE A 10 -0.54 -14.69 -10.00
N PHE A 11 -0.44 -15.10 -8.73
CA PHE A 11 -0.50 -16.51 -8.35
C PHE A 11 -1.84 -17.18 -8.67
N PRO A 12 -3.01 -16.62 -8.29
CA PRO A 12 -4.30 -17.19 -8.67
C PRO A 12 -4.50 -17.20 -10.19
N THR A 13 -3.95 -16.24 -10.94
CA THR A 13 -4.02 -16.24 -12.41
C THR A 13 -3.26 -17.41 -13.02
N ILE A 14 -2.02 -17.66 -12.57
CA ILE A 14 -1.22 -18.82 -13.04
C ILE A 14 -1.95 -20.12 -12.75
N PHE A 15 -2.54 -20.24 -11.56
CA PHE A 15 -3.24 -21.44 -11.12
C PHE A 15 -4.49 -21.75 -11.94
N GLU A 16 -5.24 -20.72 -12.31
CA GLU A 16 -6.37 -20.85 -13.22
C GLU A 16 -5.92 -21.29 -14.62
N ILE A 17 -4.83 -20.72 -15.14
CA ILE A 17 -4.27 -21.08 -16.47
C ILE A 17 -3.87 -22.56 -16.54
N ILE A 18 -3.30 -23.11 -15.48
CA ILE A 18 -2.85 -24.53 -15.45
C ILE A 18 -3.96 -25.50 -15.01
N GLU A 19 -5.21 -25.03 -14.90
CA GLU A 19 -6.38 -25.82 -14.47
C GLU A 19 -6.17 -26.55 -13.13
N SER A 20 -5.46 -25.92 -12.19
CA SER A 20 -5.21 -26.54 -10.90
C SER A 20 -6.43 -26.41 -9.98
N ASN A 21 -6.91 -27.54 -9.46
CA ASN A 21 -8.02 -27.61 -8.48
C ASN A 21 -7.65 -27.15 -7.06
N THR A 22 -6.49 -26.52 -6.88
CA THR A 22 -6.09 -25.97 -5.59
C THR A 22 -6.95 -24.77 -5.23
N SER A 23 -7.51 -24.79 -4.02
CA SER A 23 -8.29 -23.69 -3.47
C SER A 23 -7.53 -22.36 -3.57
N PRO A 24 -8.22 -21.23 -3.85
CA PRO A 24 -7.58 -19.93 -3.97
C PRO A 24 -6.85 -19.58 -2.67
N LEU A 25 -5.54 -19.39 -2.78
CA LEU A 25 -4.68 -18.97 -1.66
C LEU A 25 -4.66 -17.43 -1.59
N GLY A 26 -5.10 -16.89 -0.46
CA GLY A 26 -5.00 -15.46 -0.15
C GLY A 26 -6.09 -14.57 -0.75
N HIS A 27 -5.82 -13.27 -0.82
CA HIS A 27 -6.78 -12.23 -1.25
C HIS A 27 -6.67 -11.86 -2.74
N GLY A 28 -5.86 -12.60 -3.51
CA GLY A 28 -5.69 -12.38 -4.93
C GLY A 28 -6.91 -12.85 -5.73
N LYS A 29 -7.17 -12.20 -6.85
CA LYS A 29 -8.22 -12.58 -7.82
C LYS A 29 -7.55 -12.74 -9.17
N SER A 30 -7.80 -13.86 -9.85
CA SER A 30 -7.24 -14.07 -11.18
C SER A 30 -7.70 -12.97 -12.15
N PHE A 31 -6.75 -12.42 -12.90
CA PHE A 31 -7.00 -11.45 -13.94
C PHE A 31 -7.08 -12.08 -15.34
N LEU A 32 -7.21 -13.41 -15.43
CA LEU A 32 -7.38 -14.12 -16.70
C LEU A 32 -8.49 -13.55 -17.60
N PRO A 33 -9.65 -13.07 -17.08
CA PRO A 33 -10.65 -12.38 -17.90
C PRO A 33 -10.09 -11.20 -18.71
N LEU A 34 -9.12 -10.45 -18.16
CA LEU A 34 -8.48 -9.34 -18.89
C LEU A 34 -7.66 -9.81 -20.09
N ILE A 35 -7.10 -11.01 -20.03
CA ILE A 35 -6.33 -11.59 -21.15
C ILE A 35 -7.27 -11.96 -22.31
N TYR A 36 -8.51 -12.30 -22.00
CA TYR A 36 -9.56 -12.62 -22.98
C TYR A 36 -10.45 -11.43 -23.36
N ASP A 37 -10.04 -10.19 -23.02
CA ASP A 37 -10.81 -8.96 -23.24
C ASP A 37 -12.23 -8.98 -22.61
N GLU A 38 -12.40 -9.75 -21.54
CA GLU A 38 -13.64 -9.82 -20.77
C GLU A 38 -13.70 -8.76 -19.65
N THR A 39 -14.88 -8.57 -19.09
CA THR A 39 -15.09 -7.63 -17.98
C THR A 39 -14.37 -8.11 -16.72
N PHE A 40 -13.58 -7.23 -16.12
CA PHE A 40 -12.90 -7.47 -14.86
C PHE A 40 -13.21 -6.36 -13.87
N GLU A 41 -13.65 -6.76 -12.69
CA GLU A 41 -13.88 -5.84 -11.58
C GLU A 41 -12.55 -5.44 -10.93
N GLU A 42 -12.24 -4.14 -10.94
CA GLU A 42 -11.07 -3.62 -10.25
C GLU A 42 -11.18 -3.79 -8.73
N LEU A 43 -10.12 -4.33 -8.13
CA LEU A 43 -9.93 -4.30 -6.69
C LEU A 43 -8.83 -3.31 -6.30
N PRO A 44 -9.00 -2.56 -5.19
CA PRO A 44 -7.96 -1.67 -4.70
C PRO A 44 -6.69 -2.45 -4.35
N ALA A 45 -5.53 -1.84 -4.64
CA ALA A 45 -4.25 -2.31 -4.18
C ALA A 45 -3.95 -1.69 -2.82
N PHE A 46 -3.73 -2.53 -1.81
CA PHE A 46 -3.23 -2.10 -0.53
C PHE A 46 -1.75 -1.71 -0.64
N LEU A 47 -1.38 -0.61 0.00
CA LEU A 47 -0.02 -0.11 0.06
C LEU A 47 0.40 -0.02 1.53
N GLU A 48 1.55 -0.60 1.86
CA GLU A 48 2.19 -0.42 3.15
C GLU A 48 3.66 -0.13 2.93
N GLY A 49 4.11 1.02 3.44
CA GLY A 49 5.52 1.35 3.50
C GLY A 49 6.15 0.72 4.74
N ALA A 50 7.43 0.35 4.60
CA ALA A 50 8.32 0.13 5.75
C ALA A 50 7.99 -1.04 6.70
N VAL A 51 7.64 -2.23 6.19
CA VAL A 51 7.41 -3.39 7.08
C VAL A 51 8.70 -3.86 7.79
N ASN A 52 9.89 -3.70 7.16
CA ASN A 52 11.17 -4.25 7.68
C ASN A 52 12.39 -3.32 7.53
N ALA A 53 12.21 -2.02 7.26
CA ALA A 53 13.34 -1.10 7.15
C ALA A 53 13.72 -0.51 8.52
N PRO A 54 15.02 -0.25 8.78
CA PRO A 54 15.46 0.42 10.01
C PRO A 54 14.63 1.67 10.25
N ARG A 55 14.19 1.91 11.49
CA ARG A 55 13.31 3.03 11.90
C ARG A 55 13.74 4.39 11.35
N PHE A 56 15.03 4.54 11.04
CA PHE A 56 15.66 5.78 10.61
C PHE A 56 15.48 6.10 9.11
N GLY A 57 15.15 5.13 8.26
CA GLY A 57 14.97 5.33 6.80
C GLY A 57 13.58 4.97 6.28
N SER A 58 12.66 4.60 7.16
CA SER A 58 11.44 3.91 6.78
C SER A 58 10.22 4.83 6.87
N THR A 59 9.57 5.09 5.73
CA THR A 59 8.34 5.88 5.71
C THR A 59 7.19 4.97 6.13
N ASP A 60 6.81 5.05 7.40
CA ASP A 60 5.69 4.30 7.98
C ASP A 60 4.36 4.84 7.43
N ILE A 61 4.02 4.40 6.22
CA ILE A 61 2.83 4.84 5.49
C ILE A 61 1.89 3.68 5.23
N ILE A 62 0.64 4.02 5.03
CA ILE A 62 -0.39 3.09 4.63
C ILE A 62 -1.35 3.75 3.65
N GLY A 63 -1.86 2.98 2.70
CA GLY A 63 -2.67 3.55 1.64
C GLY A 63 -3.38 2.54 0.76
N ILE A 64 -4.11 3.11 -0.20
CA ILE A 64 -4.79 2.40 -1.27
C ILE A 64 -4.47 3.06 -2.60
N ARG A 65 -4.31 2.22 -3.62
CA ARG A 65 -4.27 2.64 -5.01
C ARG A 65 -5.41 2.02 -5.81
N THR A 66 -6.03 2.82 -6.64
CA THR A 66 -6.95 2.44 -7.72
C THR A 66 -6.38 2.92 -9.06
N SER A 67 -7.02 2.59 -10.18
CA SER A 67 -6.65 3.15 -11.49
C SER A 67 -6.81 4.67 -11.57
N ASN A 68 -7.65 5.26 -10.72
CA ASN A 68 -7.96 6.69 -10.72
C ASN A 68 -7.13 7.47 -9.70
N PHE A 69 -6.95 6.93 -8.49
CA PHE A 69 -6.36 7.66 -7.38
C PHE A 69 -5.35 6.81 -6.62
N LYS A 70 -4.30 7.47 -6.15
CA LYS A 70 -3.43 6.94 -5.10
C LYS A 70 -3.61 7.77 -3.85
N TYR A 71 -3.94 7.09 -2.77
CA TYR A 71 -4.09 7.65 -1.44
C TYR A 71 -3.11 6.97 -0.49
N PHE A 72 -2.46 7.76 0.35
CA PHE A 72 -1.75 7.22 1.51
C PHE A 72 -1.63 8.29 2.59
N ARG A 73 -1.41 7.83 3.82
CA ARG A 73 -1.09 8.66 4.97
C ARG A 73 0.01 8.01 5.80
N TYR A 74 0.64 8.80 6.66
CA TYR A 74 1.52 8.25 7.68
C TYR A 74 0.69 7.46 8.68
N LYS A 75 1.22 6.33 9.18
CA LYS A 75 0.54 5.55 10.23
C LYS A 75 0.61 6.27 11.57
N SER A 76 1.74 6.91 11.85
CA SER A 76 1.99 7.67 13.08
C SER A 76 1.31 9.04 13.13
N ASP A 77 1.00 9.64 11.98
CA ASP A 77 0.34 10.94 11.87
C ASP A 77 -0.70 10.91 10.76
N ILE A 78 -1.96 10.68 11.16
CA ILE A 78 -3.09 10.58 10.24
C ILE A 78 -3.43 11.89 9.54
N THR A 79 -2.85 13.02 9.95
CA THR A 79 -3.08 14.33 9.32
C THR A 79 -2.19 14.54 8.09
N LYS A 80 -1.08 13.80 7.99
CA LYS A 80 -0.17 13.83 6.85
C LYS A 80 -0.70 12.95 5.73
N ILE A 81 -1.66 13.49 5.00
CA ILE A 81 -2.39 12.80 3.94
C ILE A 81 -1.86 13.20 2.56
N HIS A 82 -1.74 12.20 1.69
CA HIS A 82 -1.42 12.36 0.28
C HIS A 82 -2.52 11.75 -0.58
N LEU A 83 -2.97 12.50 -1.57
CA LEU A 83 -3.91 12.06 -2.59
C LEU A 83 -3.43 12.57 -3.95
N TYR A 84 -3.33 11.67 -4.92
CA TYR A 84 -2.93 11.97 -6.30
C TYR A 84 -3.96 11.44 -7.27
N ASP A 85 -4.33 12.25 -8.26
CA ASP A 85 -5.16 11.85 -9.40
C ASP A 85 -4.26 11.25 -10.47
N LEU A 86 -4.29 9.93 -10.60
CA LEU A 86 -3.39 9.20 -11.51
C LEU A 86 -3.78 9.33 -12.98
N LYS A 87 -4.97 9.87 -13.29
CA LYS A 87 -5.38 10.17 -14.67
C LYS A 87 -4.79 11.50 -15.13
N ASN A 88 -4.84 12.51 -14.26
CA ASN A 88 -4.43 13.88 -14.59
C ASN A 88 -3.01 14.22 -14.11
N ASP A 89 -2.48 13.49 -13.14
CA ASP A 89 -1.16 13.64 -12.51
C ASP A 89 -0.48 12.27 -12.32
N PRO A 90 -0.10 11.60 -13.41
CA PRO A 90 0.52 10.26 -13.35
C PRO A 90 1.91 10.25 -12.72
N LEU A 91 2.58 11.41 -12.63
CA LEU A 91 3.89 11.58 -12.00
C LEU A 91 3.79 11.95 -10.51
N GLU A 92 2.57 12.08 -9.98
CA GLU A 92 2.31 12.34 -8.56
C GLU A 92 2.97 13.64 -8.06
N GLU A 93 2.99 14.68 -8.90
CA GLU A 93 3.63 15.97 -8.58
C GLU A 93 2.75 16.86 -7.69
N LYS A 94 1.43 16.66 -7.70
CA LYS A 94 0.45 17.53 -7.05
C LYS A 94 -0.40 16.77 -6.04
N ASN A 95 -0.10 16.98 -4.76
CA ASN A 95 -0.98 16.48 -3.69
C ASN A 95 -2.29 17.30 -3.64
N ILE A 96 -3.40 16.65 -3.96
CA ILE A 96 -4.74 17.25 -4.04
C ILE A 96 -5.63 16.97 -2.81
N ALA A 97 -5.09 16.35 -1.75
CA ALA A 97 -5.87 15.89 -0.59
C ALA A 97 -6.69 17.00 0.08
N LYS A 98 -6.09 18.18 0.28
CA LYS A 98 -6.73 19.30 0.99
C LYS A 98 -8.01 19.79 0.31
N ASN A 99 -8.07 19.70 -1.02
CA ASN A 99 -9.18 20.21 -1.82
C ASN A 99 -10.22 19.12 -2.14
N ASN A 100 -9.94 17.85 -1.82
CA ASN A 100 -10.74 16.69 -2.25
C ASN A 100 -11.09 15.78 -1.06
N LEU A 101 -11.63 16.37 0.01
CA LEU A 101 -11.94 15.67 1.26
C LEU A 101 -12.94 14.51 1.09
N SER A 102 -13.86 14.61 0.13
CA SER A 102 -14.81 13.53 -0.18
C SER A 102 -14.08 12.29 -0.72
N ILE A 103 -13.12 12.47 -1.64
CA ILE A 103 -12.31 11.39 -2.19
C ILE A 103 -11.41 10.80 -1.11
N VAL A 104 -10.77 11.66 -0.30
CA VAL A 104 -9.97 11.21 0.86
C VAL A 104 -10.80 10.30 1.77
N LYS A 105 -12.03 10.71 2.11
CA LYS A 105 -12.93 9.89 2.93
C LYS A 105 -13.25 8.56 2.27
N THR A 106 -13.61 8.55 0.99
CA THR A 106 -13.89 7.31 0.25
C THR A 106 -12.69 6.36 0.22
N MET A 107 -11.46 6.89 0.08
CA MET A 107 -10.23 6.10 0.09
C MET A 107 -9.92 5.56 1.49
N GLU A 108 -10.13 6.34 2.55
CA GLU A 108 -9.97 5.88 3.94
C GLU A 108 -11.01 4.81 4.29
N ASP A 109 -12.26 4.96 3.85
CA ASP A 109 -13.32 3.97 4.07
C ASP A 109 -12.98 2.64 3.37
N MET A 110 -12.43 2.69 2.14
CA MET A 110 -11.90 1.49 1.48
C MET A 110 -10.75 0.86 2.26
N LEU A 111 -9.87 1.69 2.81
CA LEU A 111 -8.70 1.24 3.57
C LEU A 111 -9.12 0.52 4.85
N LEU A 112 -10.07 1.06 5.61
CA LEU A 112 -10.60 0.43 6.82
C LEU A 112 -11.29 -0.91 6.55
N LYS A 113 -12.05 -1.00 5.46
CA LYS A 113 -12.72 -2.25 5.04
C LYS A 113 -11.73 -3.39 4.78
N LEU A 114 -10.54 -3.11 4.25
CA LEU A 114 -9.52 -4.14 4.03
C LEU A 114 -9.00 -4.76 5.33
N GLN A 115 -9.18 -4.10 6.47
CA GLN A 115 -8.85 -4.64 7.81
C GLN A 115 -10.07 -5.04 8.63
N ASN A 116 -11.22 -5.29 8.00
CA ASN A 116 -12.47 -5.62 8.69
C ASN A 116 -12.85 -4.59 9.77
N ASP A 117 -12.63 -3.31 9.48
CA ASP A 117 -12.91 -2.17 10.37
C ASP A 117 -12.19 -2.22 11.73
N ARG A 118 -11.19 -3.10 11.89
CA ARG A 118 -10.40 -3.21 13.13
C ARG A 118 -9.39 -2.07 13.31
N GLY A 119 -9.22 -1.24 12.29
CA GLY A 119 -8.27 -0.15 12.28
C GLY A 119 -6.82 -0.64 12.30
N PHE A 120 -5.91 0.30 12.02
CA PHE A 120 -4.49 0.04 11.84
C PHE A 120 -3.70 0.24 13.14
N GLU A 121 -4.17 -0.33 14.24
CA GLU A 121 -3.46 -0.27 15.53
C GLU A 121 -2.28 -1.23 15.53
N TYR A 122 -1.11 -0.72 15.16
CA TYR A 122 0.13 -1.45 15.31
C TYR A 122 0.60 -1.30 16.76
N LYS A 123 0.58 -2.39 17.53
CA LYS A 123 1.29 -2.45 18.81
C LYS A 123 2.73 -2.06 18.51
N LYS A 124 3.23 -1.00 19.16
CA LYS A 124 4.68 -0.70 19.19
C LYS A 124 5.39 -2.01 19.48
N THR A 125 6.10 -2.56 18.50
CA THR A 125 7.00 -3.68 18.73
C THR A 125 7.91 -3.21 19.86
N GLN A 126 8.00 -4.00 20.94
CA GLN A 126 8.86 -3.70 22.08
C GLN A 126 10.21 -3.22 21.54
N GLN A 127 10.69 -2.09 22.05
CA GLN A 127 12.03 -1.61 21.72
C GLN A 127 13.00 -2.73 22.10
N ILE A 128 13.52 -3.45 21.11
CA ILE A 128 14.46 -4.55 21.34
C ILE A 128 15.85 -3.99 21.65
N LEU A 129 16.14 -2.79 21.16
CA LEU A 129 17.40 -2.09 21.30
C LEU A 129 17.29 -1.01 22.39
N ASP A 130 18.36 -0.87 23.16
CA ASP A 130 18.56 0.27 24.05
C ASP A 130 18.73 1.56 23.23
N ILE A 131 18.37 2.70 23.80
CA ILE A 131 18.43 4.04 23.16
C ILE A 131 19.86 4.34 22.67
N ASP A 132 20.86 3.89 23.42
CA ASP A 132 22.27 4.11 23.08
C ASP A 132 22.75 3.21 21.91
N GLU A 133 22.19 2.00 21.77
CA GLU A 133 22.45 1.14 20.61
C GLU A 133 21.80 1.71 19.35
N GLU A 134 20.57 2.22 19.45
CA GLU A 134 19.86 2.88 18.35
C GLU A 134 20.68 4.05 17.77
N LYS A 135 21.24 4.92 18.63
CA LYS A 135 22.08 6.06 18.19
C LYS A 135 23.37 5.63 17.51
N ARG A 136 24.05 4.59 18.02
CA ARG A 136 25.31 4.10 17.41
C ARG A 136 25.05 3.54 16.01
N ILE A 137 23.97 2.79 15.84
CA ILE A 137 23.58 2.24 14.55
C ILE A 137 23.24 3.38 13.57
N GLU A 138 22.53 4.41 14.03
CA GLU A 138 22.21 5.59 13.22
C GLU A 138 23.50 6.31 12.74
N GLU A 139 24.45 6.56 13.64
CA GLU A 139 25.71 7.20 13.26
C GLU A 139 26.51 6.40 12.22
N GLU A 140 26.58 5.08 12.37
CA GLU A 140 27.26 4.20 11.41
C GLU A 140 26.56 4.19 10.05
N LEU A 141 25.22 4.11 10.02
CA LEU A 141 24.45 4.16 8.77
C LEU A 141 24.66 5.49 8.03
N ARG A 142 24.76 6.61 8.76
CA ARG A 142 25.04 7.93 8.18
C ARG A 142 26.45 7.99 7.58
N LYS A 143 27.45 7.42 8.25
CA LYS A 143 28.83 7.33 7.71
C LYS A 143 28.89 6.52 6.43
N LEU A 144 28.06 5.48 6.32
CA LEU A 144 27.98 4.58 5.18
C LEU A 144 27.09 5.12 4.04
N GLY A 145 26.44 6.27 4.23
CA GLY A 145 25.59 6.90 3.20
C GLY A 145 24.22 6.25 3.03
N TYR A 146 23.75 5.49 4.02
CA TYR A 146 22.39 4.95 4.04
C TYR A 146 21.34 5.96 4.52
N MET A 147 21.78 7.14 4.99
CA MET A 147 20.99 8.30 5.43
C MET A 147 21.68 9.59 5.04
#